data_AF-A0A971U3P5-F1
#
_entry.id   AF-A0A971U3P5-F1
#
_cell.length_a   1.000
_cell.length_b   1.000
_cell.length_c   1.000
_cell.angle_alpha   90.00
_cell.angle_beta   90.00
_cell.angle_gamma   90.00
#
_symmetry.space_group_name_H-M   'P 1'
#
loop_
_entity.id
_entity.type
_entity.pdbx_description
1 polymer ?
#
loop_
_entity_poly.entity_id
_entity_poly.type
_entity_poly.pdbx_seq_one_letter_code
_entity_poly.pdbx_strand_id
1 'polypeptide(L)'
;MKTARKTLTMLALFFMTMIGATSCANSQKEVDIKALFDLMPAEAFSMTDWETPAELEEYMAVCDHENRYLRLEFEDQVSWEMCYWDLKDGNKLIAIGYVGGFSYYIYSNGIITSTTDFGVEEMRRSVENSIAMNPYYNWIDFYVPRHGTSVYISINRQDFLIYKWENEQFVQIRDYPTQNNTHQGLVEGFASALISTDADRCLQYVEPSYVAYQCMDFFEGNIEEFICDLIAGENEQGPIKPANLGDIKTATYRYTPEDGFANHIILIELNDGRSYTYYPSLVTVEIFEILENGENGELKTRIPYIIDGLG
;
A
#
# COMPACT_ATOMS: atom_id res chain seq x y z
N MET A 1 28.00 -41.12 60.90
CA MET A 1 27.88 -41.13 59.41
C MET A 1 26.81 -42.13 58.98
N LYS A 2 25.53 -41.73 58.87
CA LYS A 2 24.50 -42.50 58.11
C LYS A 2 23.15 -41.76 57.90
N THR A 3 23.09 -40.45 58.13
CA THR A 3 21.82 -39.67 58.06
C THR A 3 21.86 -38.48 57.10
N ALA A 4 23.00 -38.21 56.46
CA ALA A 4 23.13 -37.13 55.45
C ALA A 4 23.04 -37.63 54.00
N ARG A 5 22.92 -38.94 53.78
CA ARG A 5 22.95 -39.57 52.45
C ARG A 5 21.58 -39.98 51.88
N LYS A 6 20.49 -39.76 52.62
CA LYS A 6 19.11 -40.07 52.18
C LYS A 6 18.28 -38.83 51.82
N THR A 7 18.67 -37.64 52.29
CA THR A 7 17.97 -36.38 51.97
C THR A 7 18.39 -35.80 50.62
N LEU A 8 19.57 -36.14 50.11
CA LEU A 8 20.05 -35.67 48.80
C LEU A 8 19.43 -36.44 47.63
N THR A 9 19.02 -37.70 47.84
CA THR A 9 18.41 -38.54 46.80
C THR A 9 16.92 -38.26 46.61
N MET A 10 16.25 -37.71 47.62
CA MET A 10 14.82 -37.34 47.55
C MET A 10 14.59 -35.96 46.91
N LEU A 11 15.60 -35.06 46.96
CA LEU A 11 15.54 -33.75 46.29
C LEU A 11 15.85 -33.85 44.79
N ALA A 12 16.63 -34.86 44.36
CA ALA A 12 16.91 -35.14 42.96
C ALA A 12 15.74 -35.85 42.23
N LEU A 13 14.80 -36.44 42.97
CA LEU A 13 13.62 -37.11 42.40
C LEU A 13 12.41 -36.18 42.21
N PHE A 14 12.44 -34.97 42.80
CA PHE A 14 11.36 -33.97 42.66
C PHE A 14 11.65 -32.91 41.58
N PHE A 15 12.82 -32.97 40.93
CA PHE A 15 13.16 -32.13 39.76
C PHE A 15 12.99 -32.84 38.42
N MET A 16 12.50 -34.09 38.40
CA MET A 16 12.26 -34.87 37.17
C MET A 16 10.77 -35.12 36.86
N THR A 17 9.88 -34.22 37.27
CA THR A 17 8.45 -34.25 36.90
C THR A 17 7.92 -32.91 36.37
N MET A 18 8.80 -32.05 35.82
CA MET A 18 8.40 -30.89 34.99
C MET A 18 9.15 -30.85 33.65
N ILE A 19 9.23 -32.01 32.98
CA ILE A 19 9.41 -32.07 31.52
C ILE A 19 8.25 -32.92 31.02
N GLY A 20 7.12 -32.26 30.84
CA GLY A 20 5.83 -32.90 30.56
C GLY A 20 4.65 -31.94 30.51
N ALA A 21 4.91 -30.64 30.38
CA ALA A 21 4.03 -29.77 29.63
C ALA A 21 4.81 -29.48 28.35
N THR A 22 4.65 -30.36 27.35
CA THR A 22 4.74 -29.90 25.97
C THR A 22 3.73 -28.77 25.89
N SER A 23 4.18 -27.51 26.03
CA SER A 23 3.43 -26.45 25.39
C SER A 23 3.29 -26.94 23.97
N CYS A 24 2.05 -27.14 23.52
CA CYS A 24 1.74 -27.14 22.11
C CYS A 24 2.10 -25.73 21.62
N ALA A 25 3.38 -25.41 21.55
CA ALA A 25 3.90 -24.55 20.52
C ALA A 25 3.65 -25.39 19.28
N ASN A 26 2.44 -25.25 18.72
CA ASN A 26 2.27 -25.42 17.29
C ASN A 26 3.30 -24.47 16.69
N SER A 27 4.51 -24.96 16.46
CA SER A 27 5.37 -24.41 15.42
C SER A 27 4.60 -24.71 14.15
N GLN A 28 3.62 -23.86 13.86
CA GLN A 28 2.95 -23.84 12.58
C GLN A 28 4.10 -23.75 11.59
N LYS A 29 4.26 -24.81 10.80
CA LYS A 29 5.28 -24.86 9.75
C LYS A 29 5.17 -23.53 9.01
N GLU A 30 6.25 -22.78 8.91
CA GLU A 30 6.22 -21.44 8.33
C GLU A 30 5.54 -21.55 6.96
N VAL A 31 4.32 -21.00 6.86
CA VAL A 31 3.51 -21.08 5.65
C VAL A 31 3.82 -19.83 4.85
N ASP A 32 4.45 -20.04 3.70
CA ASP A 32 4.83 -18.97 2.78
C ASP A 32 3.70 -18.63 1.81
N ILE A 33 3.92 -17.61 0.98
CA ILE A 33 2.90 -17.09 0.04
C ILE A 33 2.40 -18.18 -0.92
N LYS A 34 3.29 -19.06 -1.39
CA LYS A 34 2.94 -20.14 -2.30
C LYS A 34 2.09 -21.21 -1.60
N ALA A 35 2.46 -21.60 -0.38
CA ALA A 35 1.67 -22.55 0.39
C ALA A 35 0.28 -21.98 0.76
N LEU A 36 0.16 -20.68 0.99
CA LEU A 36 -1.13 -20.03 1.18
C LEU A 36 -1.96 -20.02 -0.12
N PHE A 37 -1.35 -19.69 -1.25
CA PHE A 37 -1.97 -19.76 -2.57
C PHE A 37 -2.57 -21.15 -2.86
N ASP A 38 -1.80 -22.22 -2.58
CA ASP A 38 -2.23 -23.61 -2.78
C ASP A 38 -3.41 -24.03 -1.88
N LEU A 39 -3.60 -23.32 -0.77
CA LEU A 39 -4.69 -23.55 0.18
C LEU A 39 -5.89 -22.65 -0.07
N MET A 40 -5.81 -21.70 -1.00
CA MET A 40 -6.89 -20.75 -1.23
C MET A 40 -8.17 -21.47 -1.68
N PRO A 41 -9.34 -21.05 -1.17
CA PRO A 41 -10.62 -21.58 -1.60
C PRO A 41 -10.91 -21.14 -3.04
N ALA A 42 -11.69 -21.92 -3.79
CA ALA A 42 -11.97 -21.65 -5.22
C ALA A 42 -12.62 -20.27 -5.43
N GLU A 43 -13.40 -19.80 -4.47
CA GLU A 43 -14.06 -18.49 -4.48
C GLU A 43 -13.05 -17.31 -4.50
N ALA A 44 -11.79 -17.55 -4.13
CA ALA A 44 -10.71 -16.57 -4.23
C ALA A 44 -10.30 -16.27 -5.68
N PHE A 45 -10.67 -17.13 -6.63
CA PHE A 45 -10.29 -17.07 -8.04
C PHE A 45 -11.49 -16.74 -8.94
N SER A 46 -12.46 -15.98 -8.46
CA SER A 46 -13.74 -15.71 -9.14
C SER A 46 -13.66 -15.06 -10.54
N MET A 47 -12.46 -14.75 -11.02
CA MET A 47 -12.17 -14.19 -12.34
C MET A 47 -11.79 -15.26 -13.38
N THR A 48 -11.52 -16.50 -12.95
CA THR A 48 -11.18 -17.62 -13.84
C THR A 48 -12.31 -18.65 -13.84
N ASP A 49 -12.50 -19.34 -14.96
CA ASP A 49 -13.52 -20.38 -15.10
C ASP A 49 -13.17 -21.59 -14.22
N TRP A 50 -13.53 -21.56 -12.93
CA TRP A 50 -13.45 -22.69 -11.99
C TRP A 50 -12.08 -23.39 -11.88
N GLU A 51 -10.99 -22.67 -12.14
CA GLU A 51 -9.64 -23.23 -12.11
C GLU A 51 -9.17 -23.44 -10.66
N THR A 52 -8.54 -24.58 -10.44
CA THR A 52 -7.87 -24.90 -9.18
C THR A 52 -6.53 -24.15 -9.08
N PRO A 53 -5.99 -23.91 -7.88
CA PRO A 53 -4.65 -23.34 -7.72
C PRO A 53 -3.57 -24.05 -8.56
N ALA A 54 -3.69 -25.37 -8.72
CA ALA A 54 -2.76 -26.17 -9.51
C ALA A 54 -2.82 -25.87 -11.02
N GLU A 55 -4.01 -25.55 -11.55
CA GLU A 55 -4.19 -25.11 -12.95
C GLU A 55 -3.66 -23.68 -13.12
N LEU A 56 -3.87 -22.82 -12.11
CA LEU A 56 -3.42 -21.43 -12.12
C LEU A 56 -1.90 -21.24 -12.00
N GLU A 57 -1.13 -22.27 -11.65
CA GLU A 57 0.32 -22.18 -11.54
C GLU A 57 0.98 -21.74 -12.86
N GLU A 58 0.41 -22.07 -14.02
CA GLU A 58 0.98 -21.69 -15.31
C GLU A 58 0.92 -20.18 -15.59
N TYR A 59 0.00 -19.47 -14.93
CA TYR A 59 -0.16 -18.02 -15.03
C TYR A 59 0.68 -17.24 -14.01
N MET A 60 1.46 -17.93 -13.16
CA MET A 60 2.24 -17.29 -12.10
C MET A 60 3.42 -16.50 -12.67
N ALA A 61 3.23 -15.19 -12.80
CA ALA A 61 4.26 -14.26 -13.28
C ALA A 61 5.25 -13.87 -12.18
N VAL A 62 4.77 -13.74 -10.94
CA VAL A 62 5.61 -13.37 -9.78
C VAL A 62 5.26 -14.24 -8.59
N CYS A 63 6.30 -14.79 -7.93
CA CYS A 63 6.20 -15.43 -6.62
C CYS A 63 7.38 -14.96 -5.76
N ASP A 64 7.15 -13.89 -5.01
CA ASP A 64 8.14 -13.23 -4.18
C ASP A 64 7.94 -13.65 -2.72
N HIS A 65 8.71 -14.66 -2.30
CA HIS A 65 8.65 -15.17 -0.93
C HIS A 65 9.16 -14.16 0.10
N GLU A 66 10.10 -13.29 -0.28
CA GLU A 66 10.71 -12.31 0.62
C GLU A 66 9.71 -11.20 0.95
N ASN A 67 9.04 -10.67 -0.08
CA ASN A 67 8.02 -9.65 0.07
C ASN A 67 6.60 -10.20 0.24
N ARG A 68 6.46 -11.54 0.32
CA ARG A 68 5.19 -12.24 0.59
C ARG A 68 4.12 -11.90 -0.43
N TYR A 69 4.53 -11.75 -1.68
CA TYR A 69 3.71 -11.26 -2.77
C TYR A 69 3.66 -12.28 -3.91
N LEU A 70 2.51 -12.40 -4.54
CA LEU A 70 2.30 -13.28 -5.69
C LEU A 70 1.37 -12.59 -6.69
N ARG A 71 1.71 -12.69 -7.98
CA ARG A 71 0.89 -12.19 -9.08
C ARG A 71 0.71 -13.27 -10.15
N LEU A 72 -0.54 -13.43 -10.58
CA LEU A 72 -0.91 -14.14 -11.79
C LEU A 72 -1.17 -13.12 -12.91
N GLU A 73 -0.70 -13.42 -14.11
CA GLU A 73 -0.96 -12.64 -15.32
C GLU A 73 -1.65 -13.51 -16.37
N PHE A 74 -2.84 -13.08 -16.81
CA PHE A 74 -3.63 -13.77 -17.82
C PHE A 74 -3.45 -13.13 -19.21
N GLU A 75 -3.78 -13.86 -20.28
CA GLU A 75 -3.57 -13.40 -21.67
C GLU A 75 -4.25 -12.04 -21.99
N ASP A 76 -5.35 -11.72 -21.31
CA ASP A 76 -6.11 -10.47 -21.50
C ASP A 76 -5.65 -9.29 -20.62
N GLN A 77 -4.42 -9.35 -20.06
CA GLN A 77 -3.85 -8.31 -19.17
C GLN A 77 -4.64 -8.07 -17.88
N VAL A 78 -5.50 -9.03 -17.50
CA VAL A 78 -6.09 -9.07 -16.17
C VAL A 78 -5.01 -9.62 -15.23
N SER A 79 -4.81 -8.96 -14.09
CA SER A 79 -3.97 -9.48 -13.02
C SER A 79 -4.82 -9.95 -11.84
N TRP A 80 -4.31 -10.97 -11.16
CA TRP A 80 -4.75 -11.39 -9.83
C TRP A 80 -3.53 -11.35 -8.92
N GLU A 81 -3.66 -10.67 -7.79
CA GLU A 81 -2.54 -10.39 -6.91
C GLU A 81 -2.88 -10.80 -5.48
N MET A 82 -1.87 -11.27 -4.74
CA MET A 82 -2.03 -11.73 -3.37
C MET A 82 -0.83 -11.33 -2.52
N CYS A 83 -1.11 -10.92 -1.28
CA CYS A 83 -0.08 -10.78 -0.25
C CYS A 83 -0.60 -11.21 1.12
N TYR A 84 0.27 -11.24 2.13
CA TYR A 84 -0.17 -11.49 3.51
C TYR A 84 0.62 -10.74 4.58
N TRP A 85 -0.05 -10.50 5.72
CA TRP A 85 0.53 -9.98 6.96
C TRP A 85 0.54 -11.06 8.03
N ASP A 86 1.61 -11.12 8.82
CA ASP A 86 1.63 -11.93 10.03
C ASP A 86 0.88 -11.22 11.15
N LEU A 87 -0.02 -11.93 11.80
CA LEU A 87 -0.74 -11.48 12.98
C LEU A 87 0.04 -11.88 14.24
N LYS A 88 -0.12 -11.11 15.32
CA LYS A 88 0.56 -11.30 16.61
C LYS A 88 0.22 -12.64 17.26
N ASP A 89 -0.93 -13.21 16.95
CA ASP A 89 -1.37 -14.51 17.43
C ASP A 89 -0.81 -15.70 16.60
N GLY A 90 -0.01 -15.42 15.57
CA GLY A 90 0.60 -16.41 14.68
C GLY A 90 -0.25 -16.76 13.46
N ASN A 91 -1.48 -16.23 13.37
CA ASN A 91 -2.30 -16.34 12.16
C ASN A 91 -1.77 -15.43 11.05
N LYS A 92 -2.32 -15.56 9.84
CA LYS A 92 -1.99 -14.67 8.71
C LYS A 92 -3.26 -14.05 8.14
N LEU A 93 -3.20 -12.74 7.89
CA LEU A 93 -4.21 -12.04 7.10
C LEU A 93 -3.77 -12.03 5.65
N ILE A 94 -4.62 -12.50 4.75
CA ILE A 94 -4.36 -12.59 3.32
C ILE A 94 -5.23 -11.54 2.63
N ALA A 95 -4.64 -10.74 1.76
CA ALA A 95 -5.37 -9.88 0.82
C ALA A 95 -5.22 -10.43 -0.58
N ILE A 96 -6.30 -10.31 -1.34
CA ILE A 96 -6.34 -10.57 -2.77
C ILE A 96 -6.90 -9.34 -3.47
N GLY A 97 -6.18 -8.88 -4.49
CA GLY A 97 -6.62 -7.86 -5.45
C GLY A 97 -6.90 -8.49 -6.82
N TYR A 98 -7.94 -8.01 -7.48
CA TYR A 98 -8.25 -8.33 -8.88
C TYR A 98 -9.02 -7.17 -9.50
N VAL A 99 -9.12 -7.18 -10.83
CA VAL A 99 -9.86 -6.14 -11.55
C VAL A 99 -11.31 -6.06 -11.04
N GLY A 100 -11.68 -4.91 -10.49
CA GLY A 100 -13.03 -4.63 -9.99
C GLY A 100 -13.29 -5.03 -8.54
N GLY A 101 -12.30 -5.52 -7.79
CA GLY A 101 -12.54 -5.83 -6.38
C GLY A 101 -11.36 -6.37 -5.58
N PHE A 102 -11.66 -6.67 -4.32
CA PHE A 102 -10.71 -7.24 -3.39
C PHE A 102 -11.40 -8.12 -2.35
N SER A 103 -10.66 -9.08 -1.83
CA SER A 103 -11.12 -10.01 -0.80
C SER A 103 -10.05 -10.25 0.24
N TYR A 104 -10.50 -10.55 1.46
CA TYR A 104 -9.63 -10.82 2.60
C TYR A 104 -9.97 -12.14 3.24
N TYR A 105 -8.92 -12.84 3.70
CA TYR A 105 -9.03 -14.14 4.35
C TYR A 105 -8.10 -14.24 5.54
N ILE A 106 -8.46 -15.05 6.53
CA ILE A 106 -7.60 -15.41 7.65
C ILE A 106 -7.16 -16.86 7.45
N TYR A 107 -5.85 -17.08 7.48
CA TYR A 107 -5.28 -18.40 7.65
C TYR A 107 -5.03 -18.67 9.14
N SER A 108 -5.72 -19.69 9.68
CA SER A 108 -5.52 -20.17 11.05
C SER A 108 -5.53 -21.68 11.10
N ASN A 109 -4.50 -22.28 11.71
CA ASN A 109 -4.39 -23.72 11.93
C ASN A 109 -4.66 -24.60 10.69
N GLY A 110 -4.19 -24.17 9.51
CA GLY A 110 -4.37 -24.91 8.26
C GLY A 110 -5.67 -24.61 7.49
N ILE A 111 -6.52 -23.71 8.00
CA ILE A 111 -7.81 -23.38 7.41
C ILE A 111 -7.81 -21.91 6.97
N ILE A 112 -8.33 -21.64 5.77
CA ILE A 112 -8.55 -20.30 5.23
C ILE A 112 -10.04 -19.97 5.28
N THR A 113 -10.39 -18.85 5.89
CA THR A 113 -11.79 -18.36 5.98
C THR A 113 -11.85 -16.89 5.59
N SER A 114 -12.89 -16.49 4.86
CA SER A 114 -13.10 -15.08 4.51
C SER A 114 -13.30 -14.20 5.75
N THR A 115 -12.88 -12.95 5.67
CA THR A 115 -13.06 -11.96 6.75
C THR A 115 -13.41 -10.58 6.21
N THR A 116 -14.01 -9.78 7.07
CA THR A 116 -14.28 -8.35 6.85
C THR A 116 -13.73 -7.50 8.00
N ASP A 117 -12.94 -8.09 8.90
CA ASP A 117 -12.32 -7.44 10.05
C ASP A 117 -11.10 -6.61 9.63
N PHE A 118 -10.25 -6.19 10.58
CA PHE A 118 -9.00 -5.48 10.33
C PHE A 118 -9.15 -4.15 9.56
N GLY A 119 -10.34 -3.53 9.59
CA GLY A 119 -10.65 -2.30 8.84
C GLY A 119 -11.17 -2.54 7.42
N VAL A 120 -11.30 -3.79 6.97
CA VAL A 120 -11.76 -4.15 5.61
C VAL A 120 -13.20 -3.67 5.34
N GLU A 121 -14.09 -3.78 6.32
CA GLU A 121 -15.45 -3.26 6.21
C GLU A 121 -15.47 -1.73 6.05
N GLU A 122 -14.56 -1.01 6.71
CA GLU A 122 -14.42 0.44 6.50
C GLU A 122 -13.90 0.75 5.09
N MET A 123 -12.92 -0.03 4.58
CA MET A 123 -12.45 0.13 3.20
C MET A 123 -13.60 0.02 2.19
N ARG A 124 -14.44 -1.01 2.32
CA ARG A 124 -15.58 -1.21 1.42
C ARG A 124 -16.53 -0.03 1.44
N ARG A 125 -16.86 0.46 2.64
CA ARG A 125 -17.70 1.67 2.78
C ARG A 125 -17.05 2.89 2.18
N SER A 126 -15.74 3.09 2.32
CA SER A 126 -15.04 4.21 1.70
C SER A 126 -15.07 4.13 0.18
N VAL A 127 -14.96 2.93 -0.39
CA VAL A 127 -15.13 2.72 -1.84
C VAL A 127 -16.55 3.08 -2.27
N GLU A 128 -17.57 2.53 -1.61
CA GLU A 128 -18.98 2.80 -1.91
C GLU A 128 -19.36 4.29 -1.78
N ASN A 129 -18.74 5.00 -0.85
CA ASN A 129 -18.99 6.41 -0.59
C ASN A 129 -18.01 7.36 -1.28
N SER A 130 -17.09 6.86 -2.11
CA SER A 130 -16.13 7.71 -2.81
C SER A 130 -16.83 8.72 -3.72
N ILE A 131 -16.30 9.94 -3.76
CA ILE A 131 -16.83 11.00 -4.63
C ILE A 131 -16.67 10.68 -6.11
N ALA A 132 -15.70 9.81 -6.44
CA ALA A 132 -15.43 9.34 -7.79
C ALA A 132 -16.34 8.18 -8.22
N MET A 133 -17.18 7.63 -7.32
CA MET A 133 -18.13 6.58 -7.69
C MET A 133 -19.23 7.12 -8.62
N ASN A 134 -19.54 6.30 -9.62
CA ASN A 134 -20.61 6.50 -10.59
C ASN A 134 -21.72 5.47 -10.37
N PRO A 135 -22.98 5.77 -10.74
CA PRO A 135 -24.09 4.82 -10.58
C PRO A 135 -24.06 3.63 -11.55
N TYR A 136 -23.06 3.57 -12.45
CA TYR A 136 -22.96 2.58 -13.52
C TYR A 136 -21.64 1.80 -13.43
N TYR A 137 -20.81 1.90 -14.48
CA TYR A 137 -19.51 1.27 -14.56
C TYR A 137 -18.50 2.06 -13.74
N ASN A 138 -17.84 1.35 -12.82
CA ASN A 138 -16.72 1.85 -12.06
C ASN A 138 -15.51 0.96 -12.30
N TRP A 139 -14.35 1.58 -12.52
CA TRP A 139 -13.06 0.92 -12.53
C TRP A 139 -12.46 1.06 -11.14
N ILE A 140 -12.41 -0.06 -10.41
CA ILE A 140 -11.87 -0.12 -9.06
C ILE A 140 -10.66 -1.05 -9.12
N ASP A 141 -9.47 -0.46 -8.99
CA ASP A 141 -8.22 -1.18 -8.99
C ASP A 141 -7.72 -1.26 -7.54
N PHE A 142 -7.54 -2.48 -7.05
CA PHE A 142 -7.00 -2.74 -5.71
C PHE A 142 -5.59 -3.27 -5.81
N TYR A 143 -4.63 -2.48 -5.31
CA TYR A 143 -3.22 -2.82 -5.34
C TYR A 143 -2.81 -3.37 -3.97
N VAL A 144 -2.51 -4.67 -3.94
CA VAL A 144 -1.83 -5.28 -2.78
C VAL A 144 -0.35 -4.88 -2.80
N PRO A 145 0.28 -4.64 -1.64
CA PRO A 145 1.68 -4.23 -1.62
C PRO A 145 2.59 -5.38 -2.04
N ARG A 146 3.36 -5.15 -3.10
CA ARG A 146 4.63 -5.86 -3.29
C ARG A 146 5.73 -5.30 -2.40
N HIS A 147 5.66 -4.01 -2.06
CA HIS A 147 6.62 -3.34 -1.18
C HIS A 147 5.87 -2.68 -0.02
N GLY A 148 6.43 -2.79 1.18
CA GLY A 148 5.80 -2.26 2.40
C GLY A 148 4.57 -3.05 2.82
N THR A 149 3.64 -2.39 3.53
CA THR A 149 2.48 -3.05 4.15
C THR A 149 1.15 -2.34 3.88
N SER A 150 1.17 -1.22 3.16
CA SER A 150 0.00 -0.39 2.88
C SER A 150 -0.71 -0.91 1.63
N VAL A 151 -2.03 -0.78 1.59
CA VAL A 151 -2.84 -1.14 0.41
C VAL A 151 -3.43 0.11 -0.22
N TYR A 152 -3.66 0.05 -1.53
CA TYR A 152 -4.08 1.21 -2.32
C TYR A 152 -5.30 0.86 -3.17
N ILE A 153 -6.23 1.80 -3.27
CA ILE A 153 -7.47 1.62 -4.03
C ILE A 153 -7.66 2.81 -4.95
N SER A 154 -7.62 2.58 -6.26
CA SER A 154 -7.95 3.58 -7.27
C SER A 154 -9.40 3.43 -7.68
N ILE A 155 -10.18 4.51 -7.62
CA ILE A 155 -11.59 4.52 -8.01
C ILE A 155 -11.75 5.48 -9.18
N ASN A 156 -12.10 4.90 -10.33
CA ASN A 156 -12.18 5.58 -11.64
C ASN A 156 -10.93 6.40 -11.97
N ARG A 157 -9.80 6.10 -11.31
CA ARG A 157 -8.55 6.87 -11.37
C ARG A 157 -8.71 8.36 -11.10
N GLN A 158 -9.70 8.70 -10.27
CA GLN A 158 -10.03 10.05 -9.84
C GLN A 158 -9.97 10.21 -8.32
N ASP A 159 -10.12 9.12 -7.59
CA ASP A 159 -9.93 9.06 -6.14
C ASP A 159 -8.96 7.92 -5.81
N PHE A 160 -8.03 8.17 -4.89
CA PHE A 160 -6.99 7.22 -4.53
C PHE A 160 -6.94 7.06 -3.01
N LEU A 161 -7.46 5.92 -2.54
CA LEU A 161 -7.55 5.62 -1.13
C LEU A 161 -6.31 4.86 -0.68
N ILE A 162 -5.66 5.34 0.37
CA ILE A 162 -4.44 4.74 0.91
C ILE A 162 -4.70 4.28 2.34
N TYR A 163 -4.42 3.01 2.62
CA TYR A 163 -4.60 2.43 3.95
C TYR A 163 -3.28 1.87 4.47
N LYS A 164 -2.84 2.40 5.61
CA LYS A 164 -1.66 1.89 6.32
C LYS A 164 -2.02 0.74 7.21
N TRP A 165 -1.15 -0.26 7.28
CA TRP A 165 -1.25 -1.33 8.26
C TRP A 165 -0.66 -0.88 9.60
N GLU A 166 -1.53 -0.59 10.57
CA GLU A 166 -1.14 -0.10 11.88
C GLU A 166 -1.85 -0.88 12.99
N ASN A 167 -1.09 -1.43 13.93
CA ASN A 167 -1.63 -2.16 15.09
C ASN A 167 -2.61 -3.30 14.72
N GLU A 168 -2.34 -4.02 13.62
CA GLU A 168 -3.22 -5.04 13.05
C GLU A 168 -4.57 -4.51 12.59
N GLN A 169 -4.61 -3.29 12.06
CA GLN A 169 -5.76 -2.73 11.38
C GLN A 169 -5.28 -1.87 10.22
N PHE A 170 -6.08 -1.84 9.17
CA PHE A 170 -5.91 -0.87 8.11
C PHE A 170 -6.56 0.45 8.50
N VAL A 171 -5.75 1.50 8.49
CA VAL A 171 -6.17 2.87 8.83
C VAL A 171 -5.96 3.75 7.61
N GLN A 172 -7.03 4.42 7.19
CA GLN A 172 -6.97 5.30 6.02
C GLN A 172 -6.16 6.57 6.33
N ILE A 173 -5.24 6.94 5.44
CA ILE A 173 -4.64 8.27 5.44
C ILE A 173 -5.65 9.24 4.83
N ARG A 174 -5.88 10.39 5.48
CA ARG A 174 -6.88 11.40 5.06
C ARG A 174 -6.32 12.83 5.13
N ASP A 175 -5.02 12.99 4.90
CA ASP A 175 -4.36 14.31 4.99
C ASP A 175 -4.68 15.16 3.74
N TYR A 176 -4.85 14.51 2.58
CA TYR A 176 -5.24 15.13 1.31
C TYR A 176 -6.16 14.18 0.51
N PRO A 177 -7.14 14.69 -0.28
CA PRO A 177 -7.54 16.10 -0.45
C PRO A 177 -8.29 16.67 0.76
N THR A 178 -8.30 18.00 0.87
CA THR A 178 -9.01 18.76 1.91
C THR A 178 -10.34 19.31 1.38
N GLN A 179 -11.14 19.96 2.25
CA GLN A 179 -12.38 20.62 1.83
C GLN A 179 -12.15 21.82 0.89
N ASN A 180 -11.01 22.51 1.00
CA ASN A 180 -10.69 23.72 0.24
C ASN A 180 -9.33 23.57 -0.46
N ASN A 181 -9.32 22.85 -1.58
CA ASN A 181 -8.07 22.57 -2.27
C ASN A 181 -7.60 23.77 -3.11
N THR A 182 -6.32 24.10 -2.97
CA THR A 182 -5.63 25.13 -3.75
C THR A 182 -4.26 24.60 -4.17
N HIS A 183 -3.69 25.13 -5.25
CA HIS A 183 -2.32 24.77 -5.65
C HIS A 183 -1.30 25.06 -4.54
N GLN A 184 -1.45 26.18 -3.82
CA GLN A 184 -0.63 26.45 -2.64
C GLN A 184 -0.76 25.34 -1.58
N GLY A 185 -1.98 25.00 -1.18
CA GLY A 185 -2.21 23.98 -0.14
C GLY A 185 -1.71 22.59 -0.55
N LEU A 186 -1.82 22.25 -1.84
CA LEU A 186 -1.24 21.04 -2.41
C LEU A 186 0.29 21.01 -2.23
N VAL A 187 1.01 22.03 -2.72
CA VAL A 187 2.48 22.01 -2.72
C VAL A 187 3.04 22.18 -1.30
N GLU A 188 2.39 22.98 -0.45
CA GLU A 188 2.77 23.14 0.96
C GLU A 188 2.54 21.85 1.77
N GLY A 189 1.42 21.16 1.52
CA GLY A 189 1.14 19.85 2.11
C GLY A 189 2.12 18.79 1.65
N PHE A 190 2.42 18.72 0.35
CA PHE A 190 3.40 17.78 -0.19
C PHE A 190 4.81 18.00 0.38
N ALA A 191 5.27 19.26 0.49
CA ALA A 191 6.54 19.59 1.13
C ALA A 191 6.59 19.10 2.59
N SER A 192 5.48 19.23 3.32
CA SER A 192 5.36 18.74 4.70
C SER A 192 5.39 17.21 4.75
N ALA A 193 4.74 16.52 3.80
CA ALA A 193 4.76 15.07 3.69
C ALA A 193 6.18 14.54 3.41
N LEU A 194 6.95 15.19 2.52
CA LEU A 194 8.35 14.82 2.24
C LEU A 194 9.23 14.80 3.50
N ILE A 195 9.06 15.78 4.40
CA ILE A 195 9.81 15.85 5.66
C ILE A 195 9.39 14.75 6.65
N SER A 196 8.17 14.22 6.54
CA SER A 196 7.70 13.14 7.40
C SER A 196 8.31 11.78 7.07
N THR A 197 9.06 11.67 5.96
CA THR A 197 9.66 10.42 5.46
C THR A 197 8.65 9.30 5.21
N ASP A 198 7.38 9.66 4.99
CA ASP A 198 6.26 8.73 4.84
C ASP A 198 5.80 8.74 3.38
N ALA A 199 6.30 7.79 2.59
CA ALA A 199 6.04 7.70 1.16
C ALA A 199 4.53 7.56 0.84
N ASP A 200 3.79 6.83 1.67
CA ASP A 200 2.34 6.65 1.53
C ASP A 200 1.61 7.99 1.65
N ARG A 201 2.05 8.86 2.57
CA ARG A 201 1.50 10.21 2.72
C ARG A 201 1.84 11.10 1.53
N CYS A 202 3.08 11.03 1.04
CA CYS A 202 3.50 11.77 -0.16
C CYS A 202 2.61 11.42 -1.36
N LEU A 203 2.25 10.14 -1.51
CA LEU A 203 1.46 9.65 -2.62
C LEU A 203 0.05 10.26 -2.70
N GLN A 204 -0.55 10.69 -1.58
CA GLN A 204 -1.86 11.36 -1.58
C GLN A 204 -1.91 12.63 -2.42
N TYR A 205 -0.76 13.30 -2.59
CA TYR A 205 -0.65 14.57 -3.31
C TYR A 205 -0.43 14.39 -4.81
N VAL A 206 -0.26 13.16 -5.28
CA VAL A 206 0.00 12.81 -6.68
C VAL A 206 -1.31 12.42 -7.36
N GLU A 207 -1.48 12.76 -8.64
CA GLU A 207 -2.71 12.49 -9.38
C GLU A 207 -3.02 10.97 -9.37
N PRO A 208 -4.24 10.54 -9.01
CA PRO A 208 -4.61 9.12 -8.95
C PRO A 208 -4.33 8.32 -10.23
N SER A 209 -4.63 8.89 -11.40
CA SER A 209 -4.32 8.26 -12.69
C SER A 209 -2.82 8.10 -12.90
N TYR A 210 -2.04 9.12 -12.53
CA TYR A 210 -0.59 9.09 -12.64
C TYR A 210 0.04 8.08 -11.68
N VAL A 211 -0.47 7.96 -10.44
CA VAL A 211 -0.06 6.95 -9.47
C VAL A 211 -0.30 5.54 -10.00
N ALA A 212 -1.50 5.26 -10.53
CA ALA A 212 -1.81 3.95 -11.09
C ALA A 212 -0.79 3.52 -12.16
N TYR A 213 -0.51 4.39 -13.12
CA TYR A 213 0.36 4.05 -14.25
C TYR A 213 1.85 4.11 -13.95
N GLN A 214 2.31 5.14 -13.26
CA GLN A 214 3.74 5.33 -13.03
C GLN A 214 4.18 4.59 -11.79
N CYS A 215 3.45 4.74 -10.68
CA CYS A 215 3.88 4.15 -9.43
C CYS A 215 3.52 2.66 -9.34
N MET A 216 2.27 2.29 -9.59
CA MET A 216 1.84 0.89 -9.43
C MET A 216 2.33 0.00 -10.56
N ASP A 217 2.22 0.43 -11.81
CA ASP A 217 2.65 -0.39 -12.95
C ASP A 217 4.16 -0.27 -13.22
N PHE A 218 4.69 0.93 -13.45
CA PHE A 218 6.09 1.11 -13.89
C PHE A 218 7.12 0.90 -12.75
N PHE A 219 6.89 1.47 -11.57
CA PHE A 219 7.71 1.22 -10.38
C PHE A 219 7.31 -0.04 -9.61
N GLU A 220 6.37 -0.84 -10.14
CA GLU A 220 5.88 -2.08 -9.51
C GLU A 220 5.42 -1.89 -8.05
N GLY A 221 4.88 -0.71 -7.72
CA GLY A 221 4.44 -0.34 -6.38
C GLY A 221 5.56 0.06 -5.42
N ASN A 222 6.79 0.31 -5.89
CA ASN A 222 7.86 0.89 -5.08
C ASN A 222 7.65 2.40 -4.88
N ILE A 223 6.83 2.74 -3.88
CA ILE A 223 6.38 4.12 -3.64
C ILE A 223 7.54 5.05 -3.30
N GLU A 224 8.49 4.61 -2.47
CA GLU A 224 9.60 5.48 -2.05
C GLU A 224 10.50 5.86 -3.24
N GLU A 225 10.84 4.88 -4.08
CA GLU A 225 11.61 5.11 -5.30
C GLU A 225 10.84 6.04 -6.26
N PHE A 226 9.55 5.77 -6.47
CA PHE A 226 8.70 6.62 -7.29
C PHE A 226 8.69 8.08 -6.79
N ILE A 227 8.50 8.31 -5.49
CA ILE A 227 8.48 9.68 -4.94
C ILE A 227 9.86 10.33 -5.07
N CYS A 228 10.96 9.61 -4.83
CA CYS A 228 12.32 10.14 -5.00
C CYS A 228 12.59 10.57 -6.45
N ASP A 229 12.08 9.81 -7.43
CA ASP A 229 12.19 10.13 -8.85
C ASP A 229 11.27 11.27 -9.25
N LEU A 230 10.06 11.32 -8.68
CA LEU A 230 9.11 12.41 -8.89
C LEU A 230 9.69 13.77 -8.47
N ILE A 231 10.48 13.80 -7.39
CA ILE A 231 11.12 15.02 -6.89
C ILE A 231 12.57 15.18 -7.38
N ALA A 232 12.97 14.47 -8.43
CA ALA A 232 14.27 14.69 -9.04
C ALA A 232 14.35 16.12 -9.61
N GLY A 233 15.56 16.64 -9.67
CA GLY A 233 15.85 17.96 -10.21
C GLY A 233 17.27 18.07 -10.74
N GLU A 234 17.75 19.30 -10.88
CA GLU A 234 19.12 19.60 -11.31
C GLU A 234 19.77 20.63 -10.38
N ASN A 235 21.08 20.49 -10.19
CA ASN A 235 21.93 21.50 -9.55
C ASN A 235 23.17 21.81 -10.41
N GLU A 236 24.12 22.58 -9.89
CA GLU A 236 25.35 22.95 -10.62
C GLU A 236 26.22 21.74 -11.05
N GLN A 237 26.04 20.57 -10.43
CA GLN A 237 26.75 19.34 -10.74
C GLN A 237 25.97 18.38 -11.65
N GLY A 238 24.73 18.73 -12.03
CA GLY A 238 23.86 17.94 -12.90
C GLY A 238 22.61 17.40 -12.20
N PRO A 239 22.02 16.31 -12.71
CA PRO A 239 20.83 15.70 -12.12
C PRO A 239 21.05 15.28 -10.66
N ILE A 240 20.04 15.53 -9.83
CA ILE A 240 20.05 15.26 -8.40
C ILE A 240 18.68 14.76 -7.94
N LYS A 241 18.68 13.73 -7.10
CA LYS A 241 17.53 13.25 -6.33
C LYS A 241 18.01 12.65 -5.00
N PRO A 242 17.17 12.58 -3.96
CA PRO A 242 17.45 11.75 -2.79
C PRO A 242 17.51 10.26 -3.18
N ALA A 243 18.25 9.45 -2.42
CA ALA A 243 18.23 7.99 -2.63
C ALA A 243 17.08 7.33 -1.86
N ASN A 244 16.64 7.95 -0.77
CA ASN A 244 15.46 7.59 0.03
C ASN A 244 14.89 8.87 0.68
N LEU A 245 13.65 8.86 1.16
CA LEU A 245 13.04 10.05 1.76
C LEU A 245 13.76 10.50 3.04
N GLY A 246 14.39 9.57 3.76
CA GLY A 246 15.21 9.85 4.93
C GLY A 246 16.45 10.72 4.65
N ASP A 247 16.87 10.84 3.39
CA ASP A 247 17.98 11.72 2.98
C ASP A 247 17.58 13.20 2.94
N ILE A 248 16.28 13.51 2.95
CA ILE A 248 15.77 14.87 2.90
C ILE A 248 15.90 15.51 4.28
N LYS A 249 16.74 16.53 4.38
CA LYS A 249 16.93 17.32 5.60
C LYS A 249 15.82 18.34 5.78
N THR A 250 15.48 19.06 4.72
CA THR A 250 14.36 20.02 4.69
C THR A 250 13.73 20.07 3.32
N ALA A 251 12.41 20.24 3.26
CA ALA A 251 11.65 20.58 2.07
C ALA A 251 10.78 21.82 2.35
N THR A 252 11.08 22.95 1.71
CA THR A 252 10.43 24.23 2.01
C THR A 252 9.65 24.74 0.80
N TYR A 253 8.34 24.87 0.97
CA TYR A 253 7.47 25.52 -0.01
C TYR A 253 7.80 27.01 -0.17
N ARG A 254 7.83 27.49 -1.42
CA ARG A 254 7.83 28.92 -1.77
C ARG A 254 6.95 29.18 -2.99
N TYR A 255 6.47 30.42 -3.08
CA TYR A 255 5.80 30.96 -4.26
C TYR A 255 6.62 32.13 -4.79
N THR A 256 7.08 32.04 -6.04
CA THR A 256 7.98 33.02 -6.66
C THR A 256 7.31 33.69 -7.86
N PRO A 257 6.48 34.73 -7.65
CA PRO A 257 5.78 35.41 -8.75
C PRO A 257 6.67 36.36 -9.57
N GLU A 258 7.86 36.71 -9.07
CA GLU A 258 8.70 37.78 -9.63
C GLU A 258 9.72 37.32 -10.68
N ASP A 259 9.96 36.01 -10.84
CA ASP A 259 10.97 35.44 -11.78
C ASP A 259 10.42 35.18 -13.20
N GLY A 260 9.36 35.89 -13.59
CA GLY A 260 8.77 35.80 -14.94
C GLY A 260 7.81 34.63 -15.17
N PHE A 261 7.71 33.69 -14.23
CA PHE A 261 6.67 32.65 -14.15
C PHE A 261 6.24 32.47 -12.70
N ALA A 262 4.95 32.69 -12.42
CA ALA A 262 4.39 32.48 -11.09
C ALA A 262 4.28 30.99 -10.78
N ASN A 263 5.30 30.43 -10.13
CA ASN A 263 5.41 29.01 -9.88
C ASN A 263 5.40 28.69 -8.37
N HIS A 264 4.68 27.63 -8.01
CA HIS A 264 4.84 26.96 -6.74
C HIS A 264 6.10 26.09 -6.81
N ILE A 265 7.01 26.22 -5.85
CA ILE A 265 8.28 25.49 -5.82
C ILE A 265 8.53 24.87 -4.44
N ILE A 266 9.37 23.84 -4.41
CA ILE A 266 9.89 23.25 -3.16
C ILE A 266 11.42 23.33 -3.21
N LEU A 267 12.01 23.97 -2.20
CA LEU A 267 13.45 23.95 -1.99
C LEU A 267 13.81 22.74 -1.15
N ILE A 268 14.62 21.85 -1.70
CA ILE A 268 15.03 20.60 -1.07
C ILE A 268 16.50 20.71 -0.66
N GLU A 269 16.79 20.45 0.61
CA GLU A 269 18.15 20.29 1.15
C GLU A 269 18.30 18.84 1.58
N LEU A 270 19.39 18.20 1.14
CA LEU A 270 19.74 16.84 1.50
C LEU A 270 20.70 16.82 2.70
N ASN A 271 20.75 15.69 3.41
CA ASN A 271 21.59 15.51 4.60
C ASN A 271 23.10 15.68 4.32
N ASP A 272 23.54 15.49 3.07
CA ASP A 272 24.93 15.69 2.64
C ASP A 272 25.28 17.14 2.29
N GLY A 273 24.34 18.07 2.45
CA GLY A 273 24.52 19.50 2.22
C GLY A 273 24.26 19.95 0.78
N ARG A 274 23.93 19.04 -0.16
CA ARG A 274 23.44 19.42 -1.48
C ARG A 274 22.02 19.98 -1.38
N SER A 275 21.69 20.90 -2.28
CA SER A 275 20.34 21.49 -2.37
C SER A 275 19.94 21.74 -3.81
N TYR A 276 18.65 21.71 -4.08
CA TYR A 276 18.08 22.00 -5.39
C TYR A 276 16.62 22.49 -5.28
N THR A 277 16.10 23.04 -6.37
CA THR A 277 14.71 23.48 -6.46
C THR A 277 13.90 22.48 -7.28
N TYR A 278 12.84 21.95 -6.68
CA TYR A 278 11.83 21.16 -7.37
C TYR A 278 10.68 22.05 -7.85
N TYR A 279 10.29 21.87 -9.11
CA TYR A 279 9.22 22.62 -9.78
C TYR A 279 8.09 21.65 -10.13
N PRO A 280 7.12 21.40 -9.23
CA PRO A 280 6.05 20.46 -9.49
C PRO A 280 5.19 20.87 -10.69
N SER A 281 4.91 19.91 -11.58
CA SER A 281 3.85 20.10 -12.57
C SER A 281 2.49 19.86 -11.92
N LEU A 282 1.54 20.76 -12.13
CA LEU A 282 0.26 20.74 -11.42
C LEU A 282 -0.89 20.53 -12.40
N VAL A 283 -1.80 19.62 -12.06
CA VAL A 283 -3.07 19.41 -12.76
C VAL A 283 -4.23 19.67 -11.80
N THR A 284 -5.41 19.97 -12.31
CA THR A 284 -6.64 20.00 -11.52
C THR A 284 -7.62 18.98 -12.07
N VAL A 285 -7.94 17.98 -11.27
CA VAL A 285 -8.99 16.99 -11.58
C VAL A 285 -10.33 17.58 -11.17
N GLU A 286 -11.25 17.61 -12.12
CA GLU A 286 -12.64 18.02 -11.91
C GLU A 286 -13.51 16.76 -11.83
N ILE A 287 -14.23 16.59 -10.72
CA ILE A 287 -15.15 15.46 -10.53
C ILE A 287 -16.57 15.97 -10.63
N PHE A 288 -17.33 15.40 -11.58
CA PHE A 288 -18.71 15.77 -11.85
C PHE A 288 -19.67 14.72 -11.28
N GLU A 289 -20.92 15.11 -11.08
CA GLU A 289 -22.03 14.18 -11.04
C GLU A 289 -22.14 13.47 -12.40
N ILE A 290 -22.42 12.17 -12.39
CA ILE A 290 -22.72 11.42 -13.60
C ILE A 290 -24.22 11.15 -13.66
N LEU A 291 -24.87 11.70 -14.69
CA LEU A 291 -26.31 11.58 -14.92
C LEU A 291 -26.67 10.23 -15.53
N GLU A 292 -27.97 9.91 -15.57
CA GLU A 292 -28.42 8.57 -15.97
C GLU A 292 -28.07 8.18 -17.42
N ASN A 293 -27.85 9.17 -18.28
CA ASN A 293 -27.45 9.00 -19.67
C ASN A 293 -25.92 8.96 -19.88
N GLY A 294 -25.14 9.00 -18.79
CA GLY A 294 -23.67 9.03 -18.82
C GLY A 294 -23.08 10.42 -19.07
N GLU A 295 -23.90 11.47 -19.13
CA GLU A 295 -23.40 12.85 -19.25
C GLU A 295 -22.95 13.42 -17.90
N ASN A 296 -22.01 14.36 -17.94
CA ASN A 296 -21.60 15.12 -16.76
C ASN A 296 -22.73 16.08 -16.34
N GLY A 297 -23.16 15.95 -15.09
CA GLY A 297 -24.03 16.87 -14.38
C GLY A 297 -23.24 17.98 -13.67
N GLU A 298 -23.64 18.30 -12.45
CA GLU A 298 -23.01 19.38 -11.70
C GLU A 298 -21.57 19.04 -11.29
N LEU A 299 -20.69 20.04 -11.30
CA LEU A 299 -19.34 19.90 -10.79
C LEU A 299 -19.39 19.71 -9.27
N LYS A 300 -18.95 18.55 -8.77
CA LYS A 300 -18.93 18.24 -7.34
C LYS A 300 -17.71 18.85 -6.64
N THR A 301 -16.53 18.72 -7.25
CA THR A 301 -15.28 19.22 -6.66
C THR A 301 -14.17 19.45 -7.69
N ARG A 302 -13.18 20.25 -7.29
CA ARG A 302 -11.92 20.46 -7.99
C ARG A 302 -10.78 20.11 -7.06
N ILE A 303 -9.91 19.21 -7.48
CA ILE A 303 -8.78 18.77 -6.67
C ILE A 303 -7.50 18.95 -7.50
N PRO A 304 -6.61 19.87 -7.11
CA PRO A 304 -5.30 19.96 -7.71
C PRO A 304 -4.45 18.76 -7.30
N TYR A 305 -3.55 18.31 -8.17
CA TYR A 305 -2.61 17.22 -7.90
C TYR A 305 -1.26 17.52 -8.54
N ILE A 306 -0.22 16.89 -8.02
CA ILE A 306 1.08 16.83 -8.65
C ILE A 306 1.04 15.76 -9.74
N ILE A 307 1.52 16.13 -10.91
CA ILE A 307 1.96 15.24 -11.97
C ILE A 307 3.41 15.58 -12.24
N ASP A 308 4.21 14.68 -12.79
CA ASP A 308 5.45 15.13 -13.41
C ASP A 308 5.77 14.33 -14.66
N GLY A 309 6.59 14.87 -15.53
CA GLY A 309 7.13 14.10 -16.65
C GLY A 309 8.30 13.27 -16.14
N LEU A 310 8.04 12.18 -15.42
CA LEU A 310 9.01 11.08 -15.34
C LEU A 310 9.30 10.68 -16.79
N GLY A 311 10.50 10.99 -17.26
CA GLY A 311 10.93 10.84 -18.65
C GLY A 311 11.30 9.42 -19.01
#